data_AF-A0A957CT39-F1
#
_entry.id   AF-A0A957CT39-F1
#
_cell.length_a   1.000
_cell.length_b   1.000
_cell.length_c   1.000
_cell.angle_alpha   90.00
_cell.angle_beta   90.00
_cell.angle_gamma   90.00
#
_symmetry.space_group_name_H-M   'P 1'
#
loop_
_entity.id
_entity.type
_entity.pdbx_description
1 polymer ?
#
loop_
_entity_poly.entity_id
_entity_poly.type
_entity_poly.pdbx_seq_one_letter_code
_entity_poly.pdbx_strand_id
1 'polypeptide(L)'
;MNFNLGKFILAVLDFSVGDYLRAIWGNAPWVEPLFDLISALIIGTIALLLVFVLGWTERKVLARMQDRIGPNRVGGRYGLLQMVADVGKMLTKEVIIPVNADKPAYLTAPALALGTSVLLFA
;
A
#
# COMPACT_ATOMS: atom_id res chain seq x y z
N MET A 1 37.88 7.63 13.29
CA MET A 1 36.77 6.89 12.66
C MET A 1 35.46 7.62 12.95
N ASN A 2 35.06 8.55 12.09
CA ASN A 2 33.78 9.25 12.25
C ASN A 2 32.69 8.41 11.56
N PHE A 3 32.07 7.52 12.34
CA PHE A 3 30.93 6.72 11.89
C PHE A 3 29.72 7.66 11.75
N ASN A 4 29.53 8.18 10.55
CA ASN A 4 28.44 9.12 10.27
C ASN A 4 27.16 8.30 10.04
N LEU A 5 26.28 8.26 11.05
CA LEU A 5 25.03 7.49 11.02
C LEU A 5 24.18 7.81 9.78
N GLY A 6 24.24 9.05 9.28
CA GLY A 6 23.53 9.45 8.06
C GLY A 6 24.05 8.76 6.79
N LYS A 7 25.38 8.53 6.68
CA LYS A 7 25.95 7.76 5.57
C LYS A 7 25.66 6.27 5.68
N PHE A 8 25.56 5.75 6.91
CA PHE A 8 25.19 4.35 7.14
C PHE A 8 23.70 4.10 6.84
N ILE A 9 22.81 5.00 7.25
CA ILE A 9 21.38 4.93 6.92
C ILE A 9 21.17 5.10 5.41
N LEU A 10 21.87 6.03 4.76
CA LEU A 10 21.87 6.15 3.31
C LEU A 10 22.42 4.91 2.64
N ALA A 11 23.48 4.26 3.14
CA ALA A 11 24.02 3.02 2.59
C ALA A 11 23.10 1.80 2.80
N VAL A 12 22.28 1.80 3.84
CA VAL A 12 21.25 0.78 4.08
C VAL A 12 20.02 0.99 3.19
N LEU A 13 19.69 2.25 2.86
CA LEU A 13 18.65 2.61 1.89
C LEU A 13 19.12 2.48 0.43
N ASP A 14 20.42 2.68 0.18
CA ASP A 14 21.14 2.51 -1.07
C ASP A 14 21.67 1.07 -1.23
N PHE A 15 21.05 0.11 -0.53
CA PHE A 15 21.25 -1.32 -0.77
C PHE A 15 20.66 -1.66 -2.14
N SER A 16 21.37 -1.26 -3.19
CA SER A 16 21.12 -1.58 -4.60
C SER A 16 21.33 -3.08 -4.76
N VAL A 17 20.25 -3.84 -4.55
CA VAL A 17 20.21 -5.28 -4.85
C VAL A 17 20.54 -5.54 -6.33
N GLY A 18 20.37 -4.55 -7.20
CA GLY A 18 20.75 -4.59 -8.62
C GLY A 18 22.23 -4.81 -8.86
N ASP A 19 23.12 -4.23 -8.04
CA ASP A 19 24.57 -4.43 -8.18
C ASP A 19 25.00 -5.82 -7.71
N TYR A 20 24.33 -6.37 -6.69
CA TYR A 20 24.55 -7.75 -6.23
C TYR A 20 24.10 -8.79 -7.28
N LEU A 21 23.07 -8.50 -8.07
CA LEU A 21 22.58 -9.43 -9.10
C LEU A 21 23.41 -9.38 -10.39
N ARG A 22 23.90 -8.21 -10.81
CA ARG A 22 24.88 -8.11 -11.92
C ARG A 22 26.17 -8.88 -11.61
N ALA A 23 26.57 -8.93 -10.34
CA ALA A 23 27.72 -9.72 -9.88
C ALA A 23 27.49 -11.24 -9.94
N ILE A 24 26.23 -11.71 -9.86
CA ILE A 24 25.89 -13.15 -9.85
C ILE A 24 25.46 -13.66 -11.23
N TRP A 25 24.69 -12.88 -11.98
CA TRP A 25 24.04 -13.30 -13.23
C TRP A 25 24.56 -12.59 -14.50
N GLY A 26 25.47 -11.62 -14.36
CA GLY A 26 25.98 -10.82 -15.47
C GLY A 26 24.92 -9.89 -16.11
N ASN A 27 25.31 -9.16 -17.16
CA ASN A 27 24.42 -8.24 -17.90
C ASN A 27 23.47 -8.99 -18.85
N ALA A 28 22.69 -9.92 -18.34
CA ALA A 28 21.64 -10.56 -19.11
C ALA A 28 20.43 -9.59 -19.26
N PRO A 29 19.88 -9.38 -20.47
CA PRO A 29 18.84 -8.37 -20.72
C PRO A 29 17.54 -8.53 -19.91
N TRP A 30 17.29 -9.72 -19.36
CA TRP A 30 16.07 -10.04 -18.61
C TRP A 30 16.20 -9.82 -17.10
N VAL A 31 17.40 -9.55 -16.57
CA VAL A 31 17.62 -9.41 -15.12
C VAL A 31 17.04 -8.10 -14.58
N GLU A 32 17.22 -7.01 -15.31
CA GLU A 32 16.72 -5.67 -14.94
C GLU A 32 15.17 -5.62 -14.85
N PRO A 33 14.39 -5.99 -15.89
CA PRO A 33 12.92 -5.90 -15.81
C PRO A 33 12.32 -6.85 -14.77
N LEU A 34 12.96 -8.00 -14.53
CA LEU A 34 12.51 -8.94 -13.49
C LEU A 34 12.69 -8.33 -12.10
N PHE A 35 13.80 -7.64 -11.86
CA PHE A 35 14.08 -7.00 -10.58
C PHE A 35 13.18 -5.79 -10.33
N ASP A 36 12.94 -4.96 -11.35
CA ASP A 36 11.99 -3.84 -11.27
C ASP A 36 10.57 -4.33 -10.93
N LEU A 37 10.13 -5.42 -11.55
CA LEU A 37 8.82 -6.02 -11.25
C LEU A 37 8.73 -6.52 -9.80
N ILE A 38 9.78 -7.20 -9.31
CA ILE A 38 9.84 -7.69 -7.94
C ILE A 38 9.85 -6.52 -6.95
N SER A 39 10.64 -5.48 -7.22
CA SER A 39 10.74 -4.29 -6.37
C SER A 39 9.41 -3.53 -6.31
N ALA A 40 8.77 -3.31 -7.46
CA ALA A 40 7.43 -2.70 -7.52
C ALA A 40 6.39 -3.53 -6.75
N LEU A 41 6.45 -4.86 -6.83
CA LEU A 41 5.53 -5.74 -6.10
C LEU A 41 5.75 -5.68 -4.58
N ILE A 42 7.01 -5.62 -4.13
CA ILE A 42 7.35 -5.45 -2.72
C ILE A 42 6.85 -4.11 -2.19
N ILE A 43 7.15 -3.01 -2.89
CA ILE A 43 6.73 -1.66 -2.51
C ILE A 43 5.19 -1.56 -2.48
N GLY A 44 4.52 -2.07 -3.52
CA GLY A 44 3.06 -2.10 -3.58
C GLY A 44 2.44 -2.91 -2.43
N THR A 45 3.04 -4.04 -2.07
CA THR A 45 2.58 -4.86 -0.93
C THR A 45 2.76 -4.11 0.40
N ILE A 46 3.89 -3.45 0.61
CA ILE A 46 4.15 -2.65 1.82
C ILE A 46 3.15 -1.49 1.92
N ALA A 47 2.91 -0.77 0.81
CA ALA A 47 1.95 0.33 0.77
C ALA A 47 0.53 -0.14 1.13
N LEU A 48 0.07 -1.26 0.57
CA LEU A 48 -1.22 -1.85 0.92
C LEU A 48 -1.28 -2.25 2.40
N LEU A 49 -0.27 -2.92 2.93
CA LEU A 49 -0.21 -3.27 4.36
C LEU A 49 -0.27 -2.03 5.26
N LEU A 50 0.41 -0.95 4.86
CA LEU A 50 0.41 0.31 5.59
C LEU A 50 -0.99 0.95 5.62
N VAL A 51 -1.73 0.91 4.51
CA VAL A 51 -3.14 1.36 4.47
C VAL A 51 -4.01 0.53 5.40
N PHE A 52 -3.85 -0.80 5.43
CA PHE A 52 -4.58 -1.69 6.35
C PHE A 52 -4.31 -1.33 7.83
N VAL A 53 -3.05 -1.10 8.20
CA VAL A 53 -2.66 -0.75 9.58
C VAL A 53 -3.13 0.65 9.95
N LEU A 54 -2.96 1.63 9.07
CA LEU A 54 -3.37 3.01 9.31
C LEU A 54 -4.88 3.13 9.48
N GLY A 55 -5.68 2.54 8.59
CA GLY A 55 -7.14 2.58 8.72
C GLY A 55 -7.63 1.92 10.01
N TRP A 56 -6.99 0.85 10.45
CA TRP A 56 -7.32 0.20 11.73
C TRP A 56 -6.95 1.09 12.92
N THR A 57 -5.76 1.69 12.87
CA THR A 57 -5.25 2.56 13.93
C THR A 57 -6.09 3.83 14.07
N GLU A 58 -6.44 4.46 12.96
CA GLU A 58 -7.28 5.66 12.89
C GLU A 58 -8.59 5.43 13.63
N ARG A 59 -9.31 4.34 13.33
CA ARG A 59 -10.57 3.99 14.02
C ARG A 59 -10.39 3.81 15.52
N LYS A 60 -9.24 3.29 15.96
CA LYS A 60 -8.93 3.07 17.38
C LYS A 60 -8.58 4.38 18.10
N VAL A 61 -7.85 5.28 17.44
CA VAL A 61 -7.51 6.60 17.96
C VAL A 61 -8.76 7.46 18.09
N LEU A 62 -9.60 7.51 17.06
CA LEU A 62 -10.86 8.26 17.07
C LEU A 62 -11.82 7.77 18.16
N ALA A 63 -11.90 6.46 18.38
CA ALA A 63 -12.72 5.89 19.45
C ALA A 63 -12.23 6.32 20.85
N ARG A 64 -10.92 6.34 21.08
CA ARG A 64 -10.32 6.81 22.34
C ARG A 64 -10.53 8.30 22.59
N MET A 65 -10.49 9.12 21.53
CA MET A 65 -10.79 10.55 21.63
C MET A 65 -12.26 10.82 22.01
N GLN A 66 -13.16 9.92 21.61
CA GLN A 66 -14.61 10.03 21.83
C GLN A 66 -15.10 9.27 23.06
N ASP A 67 -14.18 8.78 23.92
CA ASP A 67 -14.47 7.92 25.08
C ASP A 67 -15.41 6.75 24.75
N ARG A 68 -15.22 6.14 23.58
CA ARG A 68 -15.95 4.93 23.16
C ARG A 68 -15.01 3.79 22.80
N ILE A 69 -15.53 2.57 22.90
CA ILE A 69 -14.74 1.38 22.60
C ILE A 69 -14.58 1.27 21.07
N GLY A 70 -13.32 1.23 20.63
CA GLY A 70 -12.95 0.99 19.23
C GLY A 70 -13.21 -0.46 18.78
N PRO A 71 -12.91 -0.79 17.53
CA PRO A 71 -13.24 -2.10 16.95
C PRO A 71 -12.73 -3.29 17.80
N ASN A 72 -13.63 -4.11 18.33
CA ASN A 72 -13.31 -5.24 19.23
C ASN A 72 -14.02 -6.57 18.86
N ARG A 73 -14.71 -6.63 17.71
CA ARG A 73 -15.60 -7.77 17.38
C ARG A 73 -15.13 -8.63 16.21
N VAL A 74 -14.54 -8.05 15.17
CA VAL A 74 -14.16 -8.76 13.95
C VAL A 74 -12.64 -9.03 13.94
N GLY A 75 -12.22 -10.26 14.20
CA GLY A 75 -10.79 -10.65 14.23
C GLY A 75 -10.15 -10.70 15.61
N GLY A 76 -10.86 -11.24 16.61
CA GLY A 76 -10.36 -11.43 17.97
C GLY A 76 -10.25 -10.13 18.78
N ARG A 77 -9.53 -10.17 19.90
CA ARG A 77 -9.42 -9.10 20.93
C ARG A 77 -8.95 -7.73 20.42
N TYR A 78 -8.45 -7.66 19.18
CA TYR A 78 -7.91 -6.42 18.60
C TYR A 78 -8.63 -5.96 17.33
N GLY A 79 -9.63 -6.67 16.83
CA GLY A 79 -10.42 -6.19 15.69
C GLY A 79 -9.63 -6.09 14.36
N LEU A 80 -8.54 -6.86 14.19
CA LEU A 80 -7.63 -6.72 13.06
C LEU A 80 -8.26 -7.10 11.71
N LEU A 81 -9.22 -8.04 11.72
CA LEU A 81 -9.92 -8.47 10.49
C LEU A 81 -11.00 -7.47 10.05
N GLN A 82 -11.20 -6.37 10.76
CA GLN A 82 -12.22 -5.38 10.43
C GLN A 82 -12.00 -4.74 9.05
N MET A 83 -10.75 -4.55 8.62
CA MET A 83 -10.43 -3.99 7.29
C MET A 83 -10.71 -5.00 6.18
N VAL A 84 -10.42 -6.29 6.41
CA VAL A 84 -10.75 -7.36 5.45
C VAL A 84 -12.27 -7.46 5.25
N ALA A 85 -13.04 -7.36 6.35
CA ALA A 85 -14.50 -7.35 6.27
C ALA A 85 -15.06 -6.12 5.53
N ASP A 86 -14.40 -4.97 5.62
CA ASP A 86 -14.79 -3.75 4.90
C ASP A 86 -14.54 -3.88 3.39
N VAL A 87 -13.39 -4.45 3.02
CA VAL A 87 -13.09 -4.78 1.61
C VAL A 87 -14.13 -5.77 1.07
N GLY A 88 -14.43 -6.85 1.81
CA GLY A 88 -15.46 -7.80 1.41
C GLY A 88 -16.83 -7.13 1.21
N LYS A 89 -17.20 -6.22 2.12
CA LYS A 89 -18.43 -5.42 1.98
C LYS A 89 -18.42 -4.54 0.74
N MET A 90 -17.29 -3.94 0.38
CA MET A 90 -17.18 -3.11 -0.82
C MET A 90 -17.31 -3.93 -2.11
N LEU A 91 -16.79 -5.16 -2.14
CA LEU A 91 -16.89 -6.04 -3.32
C LEU A 91 -18.32 -6.52 -3.58
N THR A 92 -19.10 -6.75 -2.53
CA THR A 92 -20.50 -7.19 -2.66
C THR A 92 -21.48 -6.03 -2.90
N LYS A 93 -21.02 -4.77 -2.83
CA LYS A 93 -21.90 -3.62 -3.06
C LYS A 93 -22.28 -3.49 -4.53
N GLU A 94 -23.56 -3.24 -4.77
CA GLU A 94 -24.07 -2.87 -6.08
C GLU A 94 -23.60 -1.48 -6.48
N VAL A 95 -23.22 -1.33 -7.75
CA VAL A 95 -22.81 -0.05 -8.33
C VAL A 95 -24.06 0.69 -8.81
N ILE A 96 -24.54 1.64 -8.01
CA ILE A 96 -25.71 2.46 -8.33
C ILE A 96 -25.24 3.73 -9.04
N ILE A 97 -25.55 3.84 -10.33
CA ILE A 97 -25.23 5.03 -11.14
C ILE A 97 -26.46 5.96 -11.14
N PRO A 98 -26.33 7.22 -10.70
CA PRO A 98 -27.46 8.15 -10.69
C PRO A 98 -27.91 8.51 -12.11
N VAL A 99 -29.22 8.67 -12.30
CA VAL A 99 -29.86 8.87 -13.62
C VAL A 99 -29.31 10.10 -14.36
N ASN A 100 -28.95 11.16 -13.63
CA ASN A 100 -28.47 12.42 -14.19
C ASN A 100 -26.93 12.52 -14.27
N ALA A 101 -26.18 11.47 -13.96
CA ALA A 101 -24.72 11.52 -14.00
C ALA A 101 -24.15 11.16 -15.37
N ASP A 102 -23.03 11.82 -15.69
CA ASP A 102 -22.21 11.47 -16.84
C ASP A 102 -21.52 10.11 -16.60
N LYS A 103 -21.97 9.08 -17.33
CA LYS A 103 -21.55 7.68 -17.14
C LYS A 103 -20.06 7.45 -17.34
N PRO A 104 -19.40 7.93 -18.43
CA PRO A 104 -17.96 7.75 -18.61
C PRO A 104 -17.18 8.39 -17.45
N ALA A 105 -17.44 9.66 -17.12
CA ALA A 105 -16.73 10.34 -16.03
C ALA A 105 -16.90 9.64 -14.67
N TYR A 106 -18.11 9.17 -14.37
CA TYR A 106 -18.41 8.48 -13.11
C TYR A 106 -17.66 7.15 -12.96
N LEU A 107 -17.53 6.39 -14.05
CA LEU A 107 -16.83 5.10 -14.04
C LEU A 107 -15.30 5.25 -14.06
N THR A 108 -14.78 6.26 -14.75
CA THR A 108 -13.33 6.48 -14.87
C THR A 108 -12.73 7.21 -13.69
N ALA A 109 -13.51 8.02 -12.95
CA ALA A 109 -12.99 8.83 -11.85
C ALA A 109 -12.24 8.04 -10.77
N PRO A 110 -12.75 6.89 -10.26
CA PRO A 110 -12.02 6.08 -9.28
C PRO A 110 -10.70 5.52 -9.83
N ALA A 111 -10.70 5.09 -11.10
CA ALA A 111 -9.51 4.55 -11.75
C ALA A 111 -8.43 5.64 -11.94
N LEU A 112 -8.82 6.85 -12.30
CA LEU A 112 -7.91 7.99 -12.42
C LEU A 112 -7.31 8.38 -11.07
N ALA A 113 -8.11 8.48 -10.01
CA ALA A 113 -7.64 8.83 -8.67
C ALA A 113 -6.62 7.81 -8.13
N LEU A 114 -6.90 6.52 -8.31
CA LEU A 114 -5.97 5.46 -7.93
C LEU A 114 -4.71 5.47 -8.82
N GLY A 115 -4.88 5.63 -10.13
CA GLY A 115 -3.77 5.70 -11.09
C GLY A 115 -2.80 6.82 -10.77
N THR A 116 -3.28 8.03 -10.47
CA THR A 116 -2.43 9.17 -10.09
C THR A 116 -1.68 8.93 -8.78
N SER A 117 -2.30 8.24 -7.82
CA SER A 117 -1.65 7.94 -6.54
C SER A 117 -0.51 6.94 -6.72
N VAL A 118 -0.73 5.88 -7.50
CA VAL A 118 0.29 4.84 -7.76
C VAL A 118 1.45 5.41 -8.58
N LEU A 119 1.16 6.22 -9.60
CA LEU A 119 2.20 6.86 -10.43
C LEU A 119 3.11 7.80 -9.64
N LEU A 120 2.65 8.37 -8.52
CA LEU A 120 3.46 9.25 -7.68
C LEU A 120 4.52 8.48 -6.86
N PHE A 121 4.28 7.18 -6.61
CA PHE A 121 5.19 6.29 -5.88
C PHE A 121 6.09 5.44 -6.78
N ALA A 122 5.88 5.48 -8.10
CA ALA A 122 6.68 4.79 -9.13
C ALA A 122 7.73 5.72 -9.72
#